data_AF-A0A1D2A1I4-F1
#
_entry.id   AF-A0A1D2A1I4-F1
#
_cell.length_a   1.000
_cell.length_b   1.000
_cell.length_c   1.000
_cell.angle_alpha   90.00
_cell.angle_beta   90.00
_cell.angle_gamma   90.00
#
_symmetry.space_group_name_H-M   'P 1'
#
loop_
_entity.id
_entity.type
_entity.pdbx_description
1 polymer ?
#
loop_
_entity_poly.entity_id
_entity_poly.type
_entity_poly.pdbx_seq_one_letter_code
_entity_poly.pdbx_strand_id
1 'polypeptide(L)'
;TLPRQIKLYDLCLRHASPLHAFIAFIDVDEFLVMASAERARGLPGLLKEFEQHGALAVNWRLLGPGGHAIQPGGGVLQNFLACTPVQYPENRHIKSIVNTKFVRGTSSDPHHFEYAAGASAVTLAGEQVTEAMSATVSGDRMMLYHYATKSMSQYSGKMVKGSGMGNRKGAEFLTRIDGASTEICTDALTSCKELGMEACANVTLPVGTA
;
A
#
# COMPACT_ATOMS: atom_id res chain seq x y z
N THR A 1 -4.84 8.46 -25.02
CA THR A 1 -5.71 7.37 -24.52
C THR A 1 -5.38 7.10 -23.07
N LEU A 2 -6.37 6.99 -22.17
CA LEU A 2 -6.10 6.71 -20.74
C LEU A 2 -5.36 5.38 -20.55
N PRO A 3 -4.44 5.28 -19.55
CA PRO A 3 -3.77 4.04 -19.20
C PRO A 3 -4.76 2.91 -18.87
N ARG A 4 -4.36 1.65 -19.13
CA ARG A 4 -5.23 0.48 -18.90
C ARG A 4 -5.68 0.36 -17.44
N GLN A 5 -4.82 0.70 -16.48
CA GLN A 5 -5.14 0.69 -15.06
C GLN A 5 -6.31 1.64 -14.74
N ILE A 6 -6.28 2.87 -15.26
CA ILE A 6 -7.34 3.87 -15.05
C ILE A 6 -8.68 3.41 -15.62
N LYS A 7 -8.67 2.79 -16.81
CA LYS A 7 -9.89 2.22 -17.40
C LYS A 7 -10.51 1.12 -16.55
N LEU A 8 -9.68 0.29 -15.91
CA LEU A 8 -10.15 -0.75 -14.99
C LEU A 8 -10.67 -0.14 -13.68
N TYR A 9 -10.06 0.93 -13.20
CA TYR A 9 -10.54 1.65 -12.02
C TYR A 9 -11.91 2.28 -12.28
N ASP A 10 -12.12 2.91 -13.44
CA ASP A 10 -13.42 3.45 -13.85
C ASP A 10 -14.48 2.34 -13.90
N LEU A 11 -14.13 1.20 -14.50
CA LEU A 11 -15.05 0.06 -14.56
C LEU A 11 -15.41 -0.43 -13.16
N CYS A 12 -14.42 -0.61 -12.28
CA CYS A 12 -14.63 -0.99 -10.89
C CYS A 12 -15.55 0.01 -10.19
N LEU A 13 -15.25 1.31 -10.32
CA LEU A 13 -16.00 2.38 -9.68
C LEU A 13 -17.48 2.37 -10.10
N ARG A 14 -17.76 2.25 -11.41
CA ARG A 14 -19.14 2.22 -11.92
C ARG A 14 -19.96 1.02 -11.41
N HIS A 15 -19.33 -0.13 -11.21
CA HIS A 15 -20.02 -1.35 -10.78
C HIS A 15 -20.12 -1.47 -9.26
N ALA A 16 -19.07 -1.10 -8.53
CA ALA A 16 -18.95 -1.33 -7.10
C ALA A 16 -19.47 -0.16 -6.25
N SER A 17 -19.49 1.09 -6.76
CA SER A 17 -19.92 2.26 -5.97
C SER A 17 -21.35 2.15 -5.42
N PRO A 18 -22.34 1.61 -6.16
CA PRO A 18 -23.69 1.42 -5.62
C PRO A 18 -23.79 0.35 -4.52
N LEU A 19 -22.77 -0.50 -4.37
CA LEU A 19 -22.79 -1.68 -3.50
C LEU A 19 -21.98 -1.50 -2.21
N HIS A 20 -21.11 -0.50 -2.16
CA HIS A 20 -20.16 -0.32 -1.06
C HIS A 20 -20.06 1.15 -0.64
N ALA A 21 -19.79 1.40 0.64
CA ALA A 21 -19.52 2.76 1.15
C ALA A 21 -18.09 3.22 0.82
N PHE A 22 -17.14 2.29 0.81
CA PHE A 22 -15.74 2.53 0.49
C PHE A 22 -15.19 1.47 -0.46
N ILE A 23 -14.24 1.87 -1.31
CA ILE A 23 -13.54 0.98 -2.24
C ILE A 23 -12.03 1.28 -2.17
N ALA A 24 -11.22 0.26 -1.88
CA ALA A 24 -9.77 0.39 -1.89
C ALA A 24 -9.20 0.15 -3.30
N PHE A 25 -8.40 1.09 -3.79
CA PHE A 25 -7.70 0.99 -5.07
C PHE A 25 -6.20 0.80 -4.83
N ILE A 26 -5.78 -0.46 -4.70
CA ILE A 26 -4.40 -0.87 -4.41
C ILE A 26 -3.93 -1.88 -5.46
N ASP A 27 -2.61 -2.05 -5.59
CA ASP A 27 -2.01 -3.05 -6.47
C ASP A 27 -2.11 -4.45 -5.85
N VAL A 28 -2.11 -5.50 -6.68
CA VAL A 28 -2.36 -6.89 -6.25
C VAL A 28 -1.28 -7.48 -5.35
N ASP A 29 -0.12 -6.84 -5.26
CA ASP A 29 1.00 -7.21 -4.39
C ASP A 29 1.22 -6.21 -3.24
N GLU A 30 0.25 -5.33 -2.99
CA GLU A 30 0.20 -4.41 -1.85
C GLU A 30 -0.76 -4.92 -0.76
N PHE A 31 -0.50 -4.56 0.49
CA PHE A 31 -1.28 -5.01 1.64
C PHE A 31 -1.59 -3.84 2.57
N LEU A 32 -2.85 -3.65 2.95
CA LEU A 32 -3.24 -2.73 4.01
C LEU A 32 -2.91 -3.37 5.36
N VAL A 33 -1.99 -2.75 6.11
CA VAL A 33 -1.49 -3.29 7.38
C VAL A 33 -1.80 -2.29 8.48
N MET A 34 -2.65 -2.70 9.41
CA MET A 34 -3.01 -1.89 10.57
C MET A 34 -2.00 -2.08 11.69
N ALA A 35 -1.67 -0.98 12.38
CA ALA A 35 -0.89 -1.03 13.61
C ALA A 35 -1.62 -1.85 14.69
N SER A 36 -0.85 -2.46 15.59
CA SER A 36 -1.38 -3.31 16.68
C SER A 36 -2.57 -2.69 17.42
N ALA A 37 -2.49 -1.39 17.74
CA ALA A 37 -3.52 -0.66 18.47
C ALA A 37 -4.86 -0.53 17.70
N GLU A 38 -4.84 -0.60 16.37
CA GLU A 38 -6.04 -0.47 15.52
C GLU A 38 -6.65 -1.83 15.13
N ARG A 39 -5.94 -2.95 15.37
CA ARG A 39 -6.40 -4.27 14.90
C ARG A 39 -7.74 -4.69 15.49
N ALA A 40 -7.94 -4.49 16.79
CA ALA A 40 -9.19 -4.83 17.47
C ALA A 40 -10.39 -4.02 16.93
N ARG A 41 -10.14 -2.80 16.47
CA ARG A 41 -11.15 -1.93 15.88
C ARG A 41 -11.50 -2.32 14.44
N GLY A 42 -10.52 -2.81 13.69
CA GLY A 42 -10.71 -3.21 12.30
C GLY A 42 -10.78 -2.03 11.33
N LEU A 43 -10.57 -2.33 10.04
CA LEU A 43 -10.64 -1.33 8.97
C LEU A 43 -12.00 -0.60 8.91
N PRO A 44 -13.17 -1.26 9.02
CA PRO A 44 -14.44 -0.55 9.02
C PRO A 44 -14.58 0.42 10.19
N GLY A 45 -14.07 0.04 11.38
CA GLY A 45 -14.09 0.90 12.54
C GLY A 45 -13.24 2.14 12.32
N LEU A 46 -12.03 2.00 11.75
CA LEU A 46 -11.14 3.11 11.39
C LEU A 46 -11.79 4.05 10.37
N LEU A 47 -12.38 3.51 9.30
CA LEU A 47 -12.97 4.29 8.21
C LEU A 47 -14.14 5.18 8.63
N LYS A 48 -14.84 4.87 9.74
CA LYS A 48 -15.90 5.74 10.29
C LYS A 48 -15.42 7.16 10.59
N GLU A 49 -14.17 7.34 10.97
CA GLU A 49 -13.59 8.68 11.21
C GLU A 49 -13.43 9.52 9.95
N PHE A 50 -13.53 8.90 8.78
CA PHE A 50 -13.24 9.53 7.49
C PHE A 50 -14.46 9.57 6.57
N GLU A 51 -15.67 9.30 7.08
CA GLU A 51 -16.92 9.29 6.32
C GLU A 51 -17.32 10.65 5.76
N GLN A 52 -16.76 11.75 6.27
CA GLN A 52 -16.93 13.11 5.77
C GLN A 52 -15.95 13.48 4.64
N HIS A 53 -14.97 12.62 4.33
CA HIS A 53 -13.94 12.89 3.33
C HIS A 53 -14.17 12.08 2.05
N GLY A 54 -13.60 12.58 0.95
CA GLY A 54 -13.70 11.95 -0.37
C GLY A 54 -12.95 10.62 -0.46
N ALA A 55 -11.84 10.49 0.26
CA ALA A 55 -11.10 9.25 0.43
C ALA A 55 -10.18 9.32 1.66
N LEU A 56 -9.75 8.15 2.12
CA LEU A 56 -8.58 8.00 2.97
C LEU A 56 -7.37 7.66 2.09
N ALA A 57 -6.39 8.56 2.05
CA ALA A 57 -5.09 8.37 1.41
C ALA A 57 -4.15 7.64 2.38
N VAL A 58 -3.76 6.42 2.02
CA VAL A 58 -2.91 5.55 2.85
C VAL A 58 -1.49 5.58 2.31
N ASN A 59 -0.54 6.00 3.14
CA ASN A 59 0.87 6.05 2.79
C ASN A 59 1.48 4.65 2.60
N TRP A 60 2.45 4.56 1.71
CA TRP A 60 3.25 3.36 1.52
C TRP A 60 4.18 3.10 2.71
N ARG A 61 4.49 1.83 2.95
CA ARG A 61 5.67 1.35 3.66
C ARG A 61 6.44 0.46 2.71
N LEU A 62 7.63 0.89 2.29
CA LEU A 62 8.44 0.11 1.36
C LEU A 62 9.16 -1.04 2.07
N LEU A 63 9.08 -2.23 1.46
CA LEU A 63 9.82 -3.42 1.87
C LEU A 63 10.83 -3.83 0.81
N GLY A 64 12.05 -4.04 1.25
CA GLY A 64 13.19 -4.45 0.44
C GLY A 64 13.31 -5.97 0.30
N PRO A 65 14.26 -6.44 -0.53
CA PRO A 65 14.51 -7.86 -0.73
C PRO A 65 15.14 -8.54 0.50
N GLY A 66 15.62 -7.78 1.50
CA GLY A 66 16.10 -8.34 2.77
C GLY A 66 17.33 -9.23 2.61
N GLY A 67 18.21 -8.90 1.66
CA GLY A 67 19.40 -9.69 1.34
C GLY A 67 19.13 -10.97 0.52
N HIS A 68 17.89 -11.26 0.12
CA HIS A 68 17.59 -12.43 -0.69
C HIS A 68 18.05 -12.27 -2.15
N ALA A 69 19.15 -12.95 -2.50
CA ALA A 69 19.62 -13.05 -3.89
C ALA A 69 18.66 -13.88 -4.77
N ILE A 70 18.10 -14.96 -4.21
CA ILE A 70 17.12 -15.86 -4.82
C ILE A 70 15.85 -15.81 -3.98
N GLN A 71 14.68 -15.82 -4.62
CA GLN A 71 13.41 -15.81 -3.91
C GLN A 71 13.29 -17.08 -3.03
N PRO A 72 13.14 -16.94 -1.71
CA PRO A 72 12.90 -18.08 -0.83
C PRO A 72 11.51 -18.68 -1.09
N GLY A 73 11.34 -19.96 -0.72
CA GLY A 73 10.02 -20.58 -0.69
C GLY A 73 9.08 -19.86 0.29
N GLY A 74 7.79 -19.82 0.00
CA GLY A 74 6.78 -19.15 0.84
C GLY A 74 6.30 -17.80 0.28
N GLY A 75 5.44 -17.13 1.07
CA GLY A 75 4.76 -15.89 0.70
C GLY A 75 5.56 -14.62 1.00
N VAL A 76 5.17 -13.49 0.40
CA VAL A 76 5.89 -12.22 0.61
C VAL A 76 5.87 -11.73 2.06
N LEU A 77 4.74 -11.96 2.76
CA LEU A 77 4.55 -11.58 4.15
C LEU A 77 5.51 -12.32 5.11
N GLN A 78 6.06 -13.45 4.67
CA GLN A 78 6.92 -14.31 5.51
C GLN A 78 8.39 -14.00 5.27
N ASN A 79 8.71 -13.67 4.03
CA ASN A 79 10.08 -13.66 3.53
C ASN A 79 10.69 -12.25 3.45
N PHE A 80 9.87 -11.20 3.33
CA PHE A 80 10.38 -9.84 3.12
C PHE A 80 9.94 -8.93 4.27
N LEU A 81 10.65 -9.01 5.38
CA LEU A 81 10.34 -8.23 6.59
C LEU A 81 11.18 -6.96 6.70
N ALA A 82 12.29 -6.86 5.96
CA ALA A 82 13.14 -5.68 5.95
C ALA A 82 12.41 -4.51 5.27
N CYS A 83 12.30 -3.39 5.97
CA CYS A 83 11.51 -2.25 5.52
C CYS A 83 12.20 -0.92 5.80
N THR A 84 11.88 0.08 4.99
CA THR A 84 12.41 1.45 5.14
C THR A 84 11.82 2.14 6.37
N PRO A 85 12.52 3.06 7.07
CA PRO A 85 11.92 3.88 8.13
C PRO A 85 10.62 4.58 7.71
N VAL A 86 9.73 4.88 8.66
CA VAL A 86 8.38 5.44 8.37
C VAL A 86 8.50 6.65 7.46
N GLN A 87 9.36 7.60 7.84
CA GLN A 87 9.54 8.88 7.17
C GLN A 87 10.49 8.82 5.96
N TYR A 88 10.78 7.63 5.42
CA TYR A 88 11.55 7.50 4.19
C TYR A 88 10.82 8.22 3.03
N PRO A 89 11.49 9.06 2.20
CA PRO A 89 10.80 9.99 1.30
C PRO A 89 9.80 9.35 0.33
N GLU A 90 10.08 8.13 -0.13
CA GLU A 90 9.23 7.38 -1.05
C GLU A 90 7.94 6.86 -0.39
N ASN A 91 7.90 6.72 0.94
CA ASN A 91 6.69 6.34 1.69
C ASN A 91 5.60 7.42 1.67
N ARG A 92 5.93 8.64 1.20
CA ARG A 92 4.93 9.69 0.96
C ARG A 92 3.96 9.34 -0.16
N HIS A 93 4.29 8.41 -1.05
CA HIS A 93 3.32 7.91 -2.02
C HIS A 93 2.12 7.30 -1.30
N ILE A 94 0.95 7.49 -1.90
CA ILE A 94 -0.32 7.02 -1.32
C ILE A 94 -1.05 6.06 -2.26
N LYS A 95 -1.99 5.30 -1.71
CA LYS A 95 -3.14 4.77 -2.45
C LYS A 95 -4.41 5.19 -1.75
N SER A 96 -5.53 5.17 -2.46
CA SER A 96 -6.79 5.70 -1.95
C SER A 96 -7.78 4.60 -1.60
N ILE A 97 -8.35 4.69 -0.39
CA ILE A 97 -9.61 4.05 -0.01
C ILE A 97 -10.72 5.08 -0.23
N VAL A 98 -11.39 4.97 -1.37
CA VAL A 98 -12.30 5.98 -1.91
C VAL A 98 -13.68 5.84 -1.27
N ASN A 99 -14.24 6.97 -0.82
CA ASN A 99 -15.61 7.05 -0.32
C ASN A 99 -16.60 7.24 -1.49
N THR A 100 -17.50 6.28 -1.67
CA THR A 100 -18.39 6.22 -2.83
C THR A 100 -19.46 7.32 -2.83
N LYS A 101 -19.74 7.92 -1.67
CA LYS A 101 -20.65 9.07 -1.54
C LYS A 101 -20.13 10.29 -2.31
N PHE A 102 -18.82 10.50 -2.33
CA PHE A 102 -18.21 11.73 -2.83
C PHE A 102 -17.47 11.57 -4.15
N VAL A 103 -16.99 10.38 -4.48
CA VAL A 103 -16.30 10.14 -5.76
C VAL A 103 -17.23 10.39 -6.96
N ARG A 104 -16.67 10.97 -8.02
CA ARG A 104 -17.35 11.29 -9.28
C ARG A 104 -16.67 10.66 -10.49
N GLY A 105 -15.39 10.33 -10.39
CA GLY A 105 -14.63 9.74 -11.48
C GLY A 105 -13.23 9.32 -11.07
N THR A 106 -12.50 8.76 -12.04
CA THR A 106 -11.07 8.49 -11.92
C THR A 106 -10.26 9.67 -12.46
N SER A 107 -9.05 9.90 -11.93
CA SER A 107 -8.15 10.92 -12.47
C SER A 107 -7.26 10.35 -13.59
N SER A 108 -6.28 11.14 -14.05
CA SER A 108 -5.23 10.68 -14.97
C SER A 108 -4.18 9.76 -14.33
N ASP A 109 -4.17 9.61 -13.01
CA ASP A 109 -3.18 8.83 -12.24
C ASP A 109 -3.88 7.83 -11.29
N PRO A 110 -3.21 6.73 -10.90
CA PRO A 110 -3.85 5.68 -10.11
C PRO A 110 -3.92 5.99 -8.61
N HIS A 111 -3.46 7.16 -8.16
CA HIS A 111 -3.39 7.54 -6.75
C HIS A 111 -4.58 8.44 -6.35
N HIS A 112 -5.12 9.23 -7.29
CA HIS A 112 -6.17 10.22 -7.07
C HIS A 112 -7.47 9.89 -7.80
N PHE A 113 -8.55 10.48 -7.29
CA PHE A 113 -9.88 10.36 -7.85
C PHE A 113 -10.53 11.74 -7.88
N GLU A 114 -11.52 11.89 -8.73
CA GLU A 114 -12.31 13.11 -8.82
C GLU A 114 -13.43 13.04 -7.78
N TYR A 115 -13.58 14.09 -6.96
CA TYR A 115 -14.58 14.16 -5.90
C TYR A 115 -15.59 15.28 -6.15
N ALA A 116 -16.74 15.20 -5.49
CA ALA A 116 -17.73 16.27 -5.45
C ALA A 116 -17.12 17.56 -4.85
N ALA A 117 -17.69 18.70 -5.21
CA ALA A 117 -17.25 19.99 -4.67
C ALA A 117 -17.23 19.98 -3.12
N GLY A 118 -16.11 20.39 -2.55
CA GLY A 118 -15.90 20.43 -1.10
C GLY A 118 -15.41 19.11 -0.48
N ALA A 119 -15.32 18.02 -1.24
CA ALA A 119 -14.74 16.76 -0.78
C ALA A 119 -13.29 16.60 -1.30
N SER A 120 -12.44 16.01 -0.46
CA SER A 120 -11.03 15.76 -0.78
C SER A 120 -10.56 14.46 -0.14
N ALA A 121 -9.47 13.89 -0.67
CA ALA A 121 -8.74 12.82 -0.01
C ALA A 121 -7.94 13.41 1.17
N VAL A 122 -7.87 12.68 2.28
CA VAL A 122 -7.05 13.05 3.43
C VAL A 122 -6.18 11.89 3.90
N THR A 123 -5.02 12.18 4.48
CA THR A 123 -4.20 11.16 5.17
C THR A 123 -4.84 10.76 6.51
N LEU A 124 -4.25 9.77 7.19
CA LEU A 124 -4.65 9.38 8.56
C LEU A 124 -4.53 10.51 9.58
N ALA A 125 -3.70 11.53 9.31
CA ALA A 125 -3.56 12.74 10.12
C ALA A 125 -4.55 13.86 9.72
N GLY A 126 -5.41 13.62 8.73
CA GLY A 126 -6.35 14.61 8.21
C GLY A 126 -5.73 15.63 7.24
N GLU A 127 -4.47 15.43 6.81
CA GLU A 127 -3.83 16.26 5.80
C GLU A 127 -4.49 16.05 4.44
N GLN A 128 -4.97 17.11 3.79
CA GLN A 128 -5.53 17.02 2.45
C GLN A 128 -4.46 16.63 1.43
N VAL A 129 -4.78 15.67 0.56
CA VAL A 129 -3.89 15.19 -0.52
C VAL A 129 -4.53 15.45 -1.89
N THR A 130 -3.77 16.08 -2.78
CA THR A 130 -4.19 16.41 -4.15
C THR A 130 -3.28 15.79 -5.22
N GLU A 131 -2.18 15.17 -4.81
CA GLU A 131 -1.09 14.68 -5.67
C GLU A 131 -0.66 13.27 -5.24
N ALA A 132 0.00 12.52 -6.14
CA ALA A 132 0.44 11.13 -5.92
C ALA A 132 1.19 10.86 -4.59
N MET A 133 1.67 11.91 -3.93
CA MET A 133 2.38 11.88 -2.67
C MET A 133 1.79 12.91 -1.69
N SER A 134 1.67 12.55 -0.41
CA SER A 134 1.38 13.49 0.68
C SER A 134 2.61 14.34 1.03
N ALA A 135 2.44 15.45 1.75
CA ALA A 135 3.58 16.24 2.21
C ALA A 135 4.40 15.48 3.27
N THR A 136 3.70 14.80 4.18
CA THR A 136 4.28 13.99 5.27
C THR A 136 3.72 12.58 5.29
N VAL A 137 4.48 11.63 5.85
CA VAL A 137 4.00 10.24 6.01
C VAL A 137 3.18 10.16 7.29
N SER A 138 1.90 9.79 7.16
CA SER A 138 1.02 9.49 8.29
C SER A 138 0.84 7.98 8.40
N GLY A 139 1.65 7.34 9.25
CA GLY A 139 1.79 5.88 9.29
C GLY A 139 1.50 5.20 10.63
N ASP A 140 1.07 5.95 11.65
CA ASP A 140 0.99 5.45 13.03
C ASP A 140 -0.14 4.43 13.25
N ARG A 141 -1.15 4.45 12.37
CA ARG A 141 -2.40 3.68 12.53
C ARG A 141 -2.54 2.57 11.47
N MET A 142 -2.13 2.86 10.24
CA MET A 142 -2.16 1.92 9.13
C MET A 142 -1.19 2.38 8.06
N MET A 143 -0.55 1.43 7.38
CA MET A 143 0.32 1.68 6.23
C MET A 143 0.02 0.67 5.13
N LEU A 144 0.29 1.04 3.89
CA LEU A 144 0.21 0.14 2.75
C LEU A 144 1.58 -0.48 2.48
N TYR A 145 1.75 -1.75 2.81
CA TYR A 145 3.00 -2.45 2.57
C TYR A 145 3.20 -2.66 1.07
N HIS A 146 4.22 -2.03 0.51
CA HIS A 146 4.60 -2.12 -0.89
C HIS A 146 5.96 -2.80 -1.02
N TYR A 147 5.94 -4.04 -1.53
CA TYR A 147 7.14 -4.84 -1.75
C TYR A 147 7.81 -4.40 -3.06
N ALA A 148 8.94 -3.70 -2.95
CA ALA A 148 9.65 -3.19 -4.12
C ALA A 148 9.97 -4.31 -5.11
N THR A 149 10.53 -5.41 -4.61
CA THR A 149 10.83 -6.64 -5.37
C THR A 149 10.90 -7.85 -4.44
N LYS A 150 10.76 -9.06 -5.00
CA LYS A 150 10.80 -10.32 -4.23
C LYS A 150 12.12 -11.10 -4.44
N SER A 151 13.12 -10.48 -5.09
CA SER A 151 14.53 -10.89 -5.21
C SER A 151 15.23 -10.09 -6.33
N MET A 152 16.57 -10.05 -6.31
CA MET A 152 17.38 -9.48 -7.41
C MET A 152 17.08 -10.16 -8.76
N SER A 153 16.89 -11.48 -8.77
CA SER A 153 16.61 -12.26 -9.99
C SER A 153 15.23 -11.96 -10.59
N GLN A 154 14.18 -11.82 -9.77
CA GLN A 154 12.88 -11.35 -10.26
C GLN A 154 12.91 -9.90 -10.73
N TYR A 155 13.74 -9.07 -10.11
CA TYR A 155 13.83 -7.68 -10.51
C TYR A 155 14.38 -7.50 -11.92
N SER A 156 15.37 -8.30 -12.33
CA SER A 156 15.81 -8.35 -13.72
C SER A 156 14.65 -8.61 -14.69
N GLY A 157 13.69 -9.47 -14.33
CA GLY A 157 12.47 -9.69 -15.09
C GLY A 157 11.48 -8.50 -15.04
N LYS A 158 11.30 -7.84 -13.89
CA LYS A 158 10.48 -6.61 -13.75
C LYS A 158 11.09 -5.43 -14.53
N MET A 159 12.43 -5.30 -14.58
CA MET A 159 13.15 -4.26 -15.34
C MET A 159 12.91 -4.37 -16.85
N VAL A 160 12.69 -5.59 -17.35
CA VAL A 160 12.29 -5.84 -18.74
C VAL A 160 10.84 -5.40 -19.01
N LYS A 161 9.93 -5.64 -18.04
CA LYS A 161 8.50 -5.34 -18.19
C LYS A 161 8.12 -3.86 -17.95
N GLY A 162 8.82 -3.14 -17.08
CA GLY A 162 8.47 -1.77 -16.66
C GLY A 162 7.28 -1.71 -15.68
N SER A 163 6.97 -0.53 -15.13
CA SER A 163 5.80 -0.33 -14.27
C SER A 163 4.49 -0.27 -15.09
N GLY A 164 3.34 -0.43 -14.43
CA GLY A 164 2.02 -0.28 -15.06
C GLY A 164 1.76 1.10 -15.68
N MET A 165 2.58 2.09 -15.31
CA MET A 165 2.55 3.47 -15.81
C MET A 165 3.72 3.79 -16.77
N GLY A 166 4.53 2.80 -17.15
CA GLY A 166 5.62 2.97 -18.13
C GLY A 166 6.97 3.42 -17.56
N ASN A 167 7.07 3.67 -16.24
CA ASN A 167 8.35 4.01 -15.60
C ASN A 167 9.23 2.77 -15.45
N ARG A 168 10.52 2.88 -15.81
CA ARG A 168 11.51 1.82 -15.64
C ARG A 168 12.38 2.14 -14.45
N LYS A 169 12.20 1.41 -13.36
CA LYS A 169 13.13 1.43 -12.23
C LYS A 169 14.23 0.40 -12.50
N GLY A 170 15.49 0.82 -12.50
CA GLY A 170 16.65 -0.03 -12.74
C GLY A 170 17.31 -0.52 -11.45
N ALA A 171 18.38 -1.32 -11.56
CA ALA A 171 19.10 -1.95 -10.43
C ALA A 171 19.39 -0.99 -9.27
N GLU A 172 19.75 0.26 -9.57
CA GLU A 172 20.02 1.32 -8.59
C GLU A 172 18.85 1.59 -7.64
N PHE A 173 17.61 1.54 -8.14
CA PHE A 173 16.44 1.70 -7.29
C PHE A 173 16.37 0.57 -6.27
N LEU A 174 16.61 -0.67 -6.68
CA LEU A 174 16.56 -1.81 -5.77
C LEU A 174 17.68 -1.74 -4.73
N THR A 175 18.92 -1.43 -5.13
CA THR A 175 20.04 -1.23 -4.20
C THR A 175 19.74 -0.13 -3.19
N ARG A 176 19.14 0.98 -3.63
CA ARG A 176 18.74 2.08 -2.75
C ARG A 176 17.66 1.69 -1.76
N ILE A 177 16.64 0.94 -2.19
CA ILE A 177 15.58 0.46 -1.29
C ILE A 177 16.12 -0.57 -0.30
N ASP A 178 16.95 -1.51 -0.75
CA ASP A 178 17.55 -2.52 0.12
C ASP A 178 18.45 -1.88 1.19
N GLY A 179 19.33 -0.96 0.78
CA GLY A 179 20.17 -0.20 1.71
C GLY A 179 19.39 0.72 2.66
N ALA A 180 18.20 1.19 2.25
CA ALA A 180 17.31 1.96 3.12
C ALA A 180 16.41 1.09 4.01
N SER A 181 16.33 -0.22 3.76
CA SER A 181 15.45 -1.14 4.50
C SER A 181 16.08 -1.60 5.81
N THR A 182 16.26 -0.66 6.73
CA THR A 182 17.00 -0.84 7.99
C THR A 182 16.14 -1.29 9.17
N GLU A 183 14.82 -1.33 9.03
CA GLU A 183 13.88 -1.75 10.08
C GLU A 183 13.29 -3.12 9.78
N ILE A 184 12.73 -3.78 10.79
CA ILE A 184 12.03 -5.07 10.65
C ILE A 184 10.54 -4.85 10.90
N CYS A 185 9.73 -5.09 9.88
CA CYS A 185 8.29 -4.90 9.86
C CYS A 185 7.56 -6.24 9.95
N THR A 186 6.99 -6.56 11.11
CA THR A 186 6.29 -7.83 11.36
C THR A 186 4.77 -7.73 11.37
N ASP A 187 4.18 -6.53 11.37
CA ASP A 187 2.72 -6.35 11.56
C ASP A 187 1.87 -7.11 10.54
N ALA A 188 2.31 -7.18 9.28
CA ALA A 188 1.60 -7.92 8.24
C ALA A 188 1.60 -9.43 8.52
N LEU A 189 2.74 -9.97 8.95
CA LEU A 189 2.90 -11.37 9.30
C LEU A 189 2.12 -11.70 10.57
N THR A 190 2.18 -10.83 11.58
CA THR A 190 1.39 -10.95 12.82
C THR A 190 -0.11 -10.97 12.50
N SER A 191 -0.59 -10.03 11.69
CA SER A 191 -2.00 -9.97 11.27
C SER A 191 -2.41 -11.23 10.50
N CYS A 192 -1.56 -11.71 9.60
CA CYS A 192 -1.80 -12.95 8.84
C CYS A 192 -1.98 -14.17 9.76
N LYS A 193 -1.19 -14.26 10.83
CA LYS A 193 -1.29 -15.32 11.85
C LYS A 193 -2.54 -15.17 12.71
N GLU A 194 -2.83 -13.96 13.18
CA GLU A 194 -4.01 -13.66 14.00
C GLU A 194 -5.32 -13.94 13.24
N LEU A 195 -5.34 -13.71 11.93
CA LEU A 195 -6.47 -14.03 11.05
C LEU A 195 -6.55 -15.53 10.67
N GLY A 196 -5.62 -16.37 11.14
CA GLY A 196 -5.62 -17.81 10.86
C GLY A 196 -5.39 -18.16 9.39
N MET A 197 -4.71 -17.30 8.63
CA MET A 197 -4.47 -17.55 7.21
C MET A 197 -3.44 -18.68 7.03
N GLU A 198 -3.79 -19.70 6.25
CA GLU A 198 -2.94 -20.89 6.00
C GLU A 198 -1.53 -20.52 5.55
N ALA A 199 -1.41 -19.44 4.75
CA ALA A 199 -0.13 -18.94 4.29
C ALA A 199 0.87 -18.78 5.44
N CYS A 200 0.44 -18.27 6.60
CA CYS A 200 1.34 -17.90 7.70
C CYS A 200 1.31 -18.85 8.91
N ALA A 201 0.56 -19.96 8.83
CA ALA A 201 0.30 -20.84 9.97
C ALA A 201 1.57 -21.40 10.63
N ASN A 202 2.60 -21.72 9.84
CA ASN A 202 3.82 -22.40 10.30
C ASN A 202 5.06 -21.49 10.37
N VAL A 203 4.86 -20.17 10.42
CA VAL A 203 5.97 -19.19 10.33
C VAL A 203 6.26 -18.61 11.72
N THR A 204 7.52 -18.74 12.16
CA THR A 204 8.01 -18.16 13.42
C THR A 204 8.32 -16.68 13.22
N LEU A 205 7.84 -15.82 14.13
CA LEU A 205 8.20 -14.40 14.11
C LEU A 205 9.68 -14.24 14.53
N PRO A 206 10.43 -13.28 13.96
CA PRO A 206 11.77 -12.96 14.43
C PRO A 206 11.77 -12.65 15.93
N VAL A 207 12.80 -13.12 16.65
CA VAL A 207 12.92 -12.89 18.10
C VAL A 207 13.29 -11.43 18.37
N GLY A 208 12.57 -10.75 19.26
CA GLY A 208 12.93 -9.41 19.76
C GLY A 208 12.08 -8.23 19.28
N THR A 209 10.93 -8.46 18.65
CA THR A 209 10.01 -7.39 18.20
C THR A 209 8.68 -7.46 18.97
N ALA A 210 8.58 -6.67 20.03
CA ALA A 210 7.34 -6.29 20.70
C ALA A 210 7.26 -4.76 20.74
#